data_AF-A0A942J839-F1
#
_entry.id   AF-A0A942J839-F1
#
_cell.length_a   1.000
_cell.length_b   1.000
_cell.length_c   1.000
_cell.angle_alpha   90.00
_cell.angle_beta   90.00
_cell.angle_gamma   90.00
#
_symmetry.space_group_name_H-M   'P 1'
#
loop_
_entity.id
_entity.type
_entity.pdbx_description
1 polymer ?
#
loop_
_entity_poly.entity_id
_entity_poly.type
_entity_poly.pdbx_seq_one_letter_code
_entity_poly.pdbx_strand_id
1 'polypeptide(L)' 'MQVKNILKVAFRSIMKSRMRSLLTALGIIIGVAAVVVMVAIGDGAQKQVEDQISSLGSNLIVITPGASASGG' A
#
# COMPACT_ATOMS: atom_id res chain seq x y z
N MET A 1 14.32 -5.40 -39.31
CA MET A 1 13.12 -6.22 -39.68
C MET A 1 12.88 -7.46 -38.82
N GLN A 2 13.77 -7.84 -37.89
CA GLN A 2 13.58 -9.06 -37.08
C GLN A 2 12.67 -8.86 -35.84
N VAL A 3 12.76 -7.71 -35.16
CA VAL A 3 11.97 -7.39 -33.95
C VAL A 3 10.46 -7.43 -34.22
N LYS A 4 10.00 -6.89 -35.37
CA LYS A 4 8.58 -6.93 -35.78
C LYS A 4 8.06 -8.36 -35.93
N ASN A 5 8.86 -9.28 -36.47
CA ASN A 5 8.45 -10.68 -36.65
C ASN A 5 8.37 -11.42 -35.31
N ILE A 6 9.32 -11.17 -34.42
CA ILE A 6 9.34 -11.79 -33.07
C ILE A 6 8.12 -11.33 -32.26
N LEU A 7 7.81 -10.03 -32.26
CA LEU A 7 6.59 -9.49 -31.64
C LEU A 7 5.32 -10.12 -32.20
N LYS A 8 5.23 -10.27 -33.52
CA LYS A 8 4.07 -10.89 -34.19
C LYS A 8 3.89 -12.36 -33.81
N VAL A 9 4.97 -13.12 -33.71
CA VAL A 9 4.95 -14.54 -33.31
C VAL A 9 4.59 -14.68 -31.83
N ALA A 10 5.17 -13.85 -30.95
CA ALA A 10 4.87 -13.85 -29.52
C ALA A 10 3.38 -13.58 -29.24
N PHE A 11 2.81 -12.56 -29.88
CA PHE A 11 1.39 -12.22 -29.75
C PHE A 11 0.48 -13.37 -30.19
N ARG A 12 0.85 -14.05 -31.28
CA ARG A 12 0.10 -15.19 -31.82
C ARG A 12 0.17 -16.42 -30.91
N SER A 13 1.31 -16.67 -30.26
CA SER A 13 1.47 -17.73 -29.26
C SER A 13 0.66 -17.47 -27.99
N ILE A 14 0.59 -16.22 -27.53
CA ILE A 14 -0.26 -15.80 -26.41
C ILE A 14 -1.74 -16.05 -26.72
N MET A 15 -2.20 -15.64 -27.91
CA MET A 15 -3.58 -15.87 -28.37
C MET A 15 -3.94 -17.36 -28.52
N LYS A 16 -2.97 -18.24 -28.76
CA LYS A 16 -3.18 -19.70 -28.86
C LYS A 16 -3.47 -20.34 -27.50
N SER A 17 -2.95 -19.77 -26.40
CA SER A 17 -3.10 -20.29 -25.04
C SER A 17 -3.95 -19.38 -24.14
N ARG A 18 -5.09 -18.92 -24.65
CA ARG A 18 -5.96 -17.92 -24.00
C ARG A 18 -6.22 -18.18 -22.52
N MET A 19 -6.63 -19.40 -22.14
CA MET A 19 -6.97 -19.72 -20.74
C MET A 19 -5.78 -19.56 -19.81
N ARG A 20 -4.65 -20.18 -20.17
CA ARG A 20 -3.43 -20.12 -19.36
C ARG A 20 -2.89 -18.69 -19.27
N SER A 21 -2.84 -17.99 -20.41
CA SER A 21 -2.31 -16.64 -20.48
C SER A 21 -3.16 -15.62 -19.71
N LEU A 22 -4.50 -15.73 -19.77
CA LEU A 22 -5.42 -14.93 -18.96
C LEU A 22 -5.21 -15.17 -17.47
N LEU A 23 -5.17 -16.45 -17.03
CA LEU A 23 -5.02 -16.77 -15.61
C LEU A 23 -3.68 -16.29 -15.04
N THR A 24 -2.58 -16.40 -15.80
CA THR A 24 -1.29 -15.85 -15.37
C THR A 24 -1.30 -14.33 -15.28
N ALA A 25 -1.93 -13.64 -16.24
CA ALA A 25 -2.01 -12.19 -16.20
C ALA A 25 -2.88 -11.71 -15.03
N LEU A 26 -4.03 -12.36 -14.80
CA LEU A 26 -4.92 -12.06 -13.67
C LEU A 26 -4.22 -12.23 -12.33
N GLY A 27 -3.46 -13.31 -12.13
CA GLY A 27 -2.72 -13.53 -10.90
C GLY A 27 -1.72 -12.41 -10.59
N ILE A 28 -0.98 -11.95 -11.60
CA ILE A 28 -0.03 -10.83 -11.45
C ILE A 28 -0.78 -9.53 -11.15
N ILE A 29 -1.87 -9.24 -11.88
CA ILE A 29 -2.66 -8.02 -11.68
C ILE A 29 -3.22 -7.95 -10.26
N ILE A 30 -3.86 -9.02 -9.78
CA ILE A 30 -4.44 -9.07 -8.43
C ILE A 30 -3.33 -9.01 -7.37
N GLY A 31 -2.23 -9.75 -7.57
CA GLY A 31 -1.11 -9.76 -6.64
C GLY A 31 -0.48 -8.38 -6.45
N VAL A 32 -0.16 -7.70 -7.55
CA VAL A 32 0.42 -6.34 -7.51
C VAL A 32 -0.60 -5.35 -6.96
N ALA A 33 -1.88 -5.44 -7.35
CA ALA A 33 -2.92 -4.54 -6.85
C ALA A 33 -3.08 -4.64 -5.32
N ALA A 34 -3.11 -5.85 -4.76
CA ALA A 34 -3.23 -6.07 -3.32
C ALA A 34 -2.06 -5.43 -2.55
N VAL A 35 -0.83 -5.60 -3.06
CA VAL A 35 0.36 -5.00 -2.45
C VAL A 35 0.30 -3.48 -2.50
N VAL A 36 -0.06 -2.90 -3.64
CA VAL A 36 -0.18 -1.43 -3.79
C VAL A 36 -1.22 -0.86 -2.83
N VAL A 37 -2.39 -1.50 -2.73
CA VAL A 37 -3.46 -1.07 -1.82
C VAL A 37 -3.00 -1.14 -0.36
N MET A 38 -2.37 -2.24 0.05
CA MET A 38 -1.88 -2.40 1.42
C MET A 38 -0.84 -1.33 1.77
N VAL A 39 0.09 -1.04 0.86
CA VAL A 39 1.11 0.01 1.07
C VAL A 39 0.45 1.38 1.18
N ALA A 40 -0.50 1.71 0.31
CA ALA A 40 -1.22 2.98 0.37
C ALA A 40 -2.03 3.14 1.66
N ILE A 41 -2.66 2.06 2.15
CA ILE A 41 -3.34 2.07 3.45
C ILE A 41 -2.35 2.28 4.59
N GLY A 42 -1.22 1.59 4.58
CA GLY A 42 -0.19 1.71 5.61
C GLY A 42 0.37 3.13 5.70
N ASP A 43 0.73 3.71 4.56
CA ASP A 43 1.24 5.08 4.46
C ASP A 43 0.18 6.11 4.89
N GLY A 44 -1.07 5.93 4.45
CA GLY A 44 -2.18 6.79 4.86
C GLY A 44 -2.52 6.70 6.34
N ALA A 45 -2.39 5.53 6.96
CA ALA A 45 -2.56 5.33 8.39
C ALA A 45 -1.41 5.98 9.18
N GLN A 46 -0.16 5.79 8.73
CA GLN A 46 1.01 6.42 9.32
C GLN A 46 0.88 7.95 9.27
N LYS A 47 0.47 8.50 8.13
CA LYS A 47 0.24 9.94 7.97
C LYS A 47 -0.85 10.47 8.90
N GLN A 48 -1.96 9.75 9.06
CA GLN A 48 -3.00 10.14 10.02
C GLN A 48 -2.50 10.16 11.46
N VAL A 49 -1.68 9.19 11.86
CA VAL A 49 -1.08 9.15 13.19
C VAL A 49 -0.11 10.32 13.36
N GLU A 50 0.71 10.60 12.35
CA GLU A 50 1.62 11.74 12.35
C GLU A 50 0.89 13.08 12.43
N ASP A 51 -0.21 13.25 11.68
CA ASP A 51 -1.06 14.44 11.73
C ASP A 51 -1.71 14.60 13.12
N GLN A 52 -2.16 13.50 13.74
CA GLN A 52 -2.69 13.51 15.11
C GLN A 52 -1.61 13.88 16.12
N ILE A 53 -0.41 13.31 16.02
CA ILE A 53 0.72 13.64 16.91
C ILE A 53 1.15 15.10 16.70
N SER A 54 1.22 15.58 15.47
CA SER A 54 1.52 16.98 15.16
C SER A 54 0.43 17.92 15.67
N SER A 55 -0.84 17.49 15.69
CA SER A 55 -1.96 18.27 16.22
C SER A 55 -1.95 18.40 17.74
N LEU A 56 -1.27 17.48 18.45
CA LEU A 56 -0.95 17.63 19.87
C LEU A 56 0.08 18.75 20.12
N GLY A 57 0.74 19.22 19.05
CA GLY A 57 1.66 20.35 19.06
C GLY A 57 3.04 20.00 19.60
N SER A 58 4.06 20.72 19.14
CA SER A 58 5.43 20.74 19.70
C SER A 58 5.51 21.27 21.14
N ASN A 59 4.35 21.46 21.80
CA ASN A 59 4.21 22.08 23.12
C ASN A 59 3.22 21.30 24.00
N LEU A 60 3.43 19.99 24.11
CA LEU A 60 2.74 19.12 25.07
C LEU A 60 3.04 19.60 26.52
N ILE A 61 2.09 20.31 27.14
CA ILE A 61 2.12 20.58 28.59
C ILE A 61 1.46 19.40 29.30
N VAL A 62 2.27 18.46 29.78
CA VAL A 62 1.81 17.33 30.59
C VAL A 62 1.54 17.84 32.01
N ILE A 63 0.28 18.07 32.36
CA ILE A 63 -0.12 18.45 33.72
C ILE A 63 -0.38 17.17 34.51
N THR A 64 0.60 16.77 35.32
CA THR A 64 0.44 15.70 36.30
C THR A 64 -0.17 16.29 37.57
N PRO A 65 -1.42 15.96 37.96
CA PRO A 65 -1.98 16.44 39.22
C PRO A 65 -1.16 15.87 40.37
N GLY A 66 -0.50 16.75 41.13
CA GLY A 66 0.17 16.38 42.37
C GLY A 66 -0.86 15.81 43.34
N ALA A 67 -0.65 14.56 43.75
CA ALA A 67 -1.50 13.90 44.75
C ALA A 67 -1.64 14.84 45.95
N SER A 68 -2.82 15.43 46.10
CA SER A 68 -3.18 16.14 47.31
C SER A 68 -3.32 15.06 48.37
N ALA A 69 -2.23 14.79 49.08
CA ALA A 69 -2.24 14.13 50.36
C ALA A 69 -2.98 15.07 51.32
N SER A 70 -4.31 15.09 51.25
CA SER A 70 -5.15 15.65 52.30
C SER A 70 -5.12 14.64 53.45
N GLY A 71 -4.05 14.70 54.23
CA GLY A 71 -4.03 14.17 55.58
C GLY A 71 -4.93 15.03 56.45
N GLY A 72 -5.87 14.37 57.13
CA GLY A 72 -6.80 14.92 58.10
C GLY A 72 -7.60 13.77 58.69
#